data_AF-A0A3D3E745-F1
#
_entry.id   AF-A0A3D3E745-F1
#
_cell.length_a   1.000
_cell.length_b   1.000
_cell.length_c   1.000
_cell.angle_alpha   90.00
_cell.angle_beta   90.00
_cell.angle_gamma   90.00
#
_symmetry.space_group_name_H-M   'P 1'
#
loop_
_entity.id
_entity.type
_entity.pdbx_description
1 polymer ?
#
loop_
_entity_poly.entity_id
_entity_poly.type
_entity_poly.pdbx_seq_one_letter_code
_entity_poly.pdbx_strand_id
1 'polypeptide(L)'
;MDKALDTQVSIPSLEESLRLGQSFHLEFDGLPSLNGGYHLWGICPSQSIMVSAPQLKLTDELLNTSVKARLFIEQLDNACAFRTTVANLCSMPSNYLHLNMPTSIVT
;
A
#
# COMPACT_ATOMS: atom_id res chain seq x y z
N MET A 1 0.15 -3.30 41.79
CA MET A 1 0.86 -4.07 40.75
C MET A 1 0.06 -3.92 39.48
N ASP A 2 0.43 -2.86 38.79
CA ASP A 2 -0.28 -2.20 37.71
C ASP A 2 -0.16 -3.05 36.45
N LYS A 3 -1.22 -3.80 36.13
CA LYS A 3 -1.38 -4.35 34.79
C LYS A 3 -1.78 -3.18 33.89
N ALA A 4 -0.79 -2.53 33.30
CA ALA A 4 -1.02 -1.72 32.11
C ALA A 4 -1.72 -2.63 31.11
N LEU A 5 -2.98 -2.32 30.82
CA LEU A 5 -3.70 -2.86 29.67
C LEU A 5 -2.88 -2.46 28.45
N ASP A 6 -2.01 -3.36 28.00
CA ASP A 6 -1.51 -3.37 26.64
C ASP A 6 -2.74 -3.63 25.78
N THR A 7 -3.47 -2.56 25.50
CA THR A 7 -4.55 -2.58 24.54
C THR A 7 -3.83 -2.63 23.21
N GLN A 8 -3.34 -3.82 22.85
CA GLN A 8 -3.17 -4.20 21.46
C GLN A 8 -4.57 -4.02 20.86
N VAL A 9 -4.83 -2.81 20.38
CA VAL A 9 -5.88 -2.58 19.40
C VAL A 9 -5.51 -3.55 18.30
N SER A 10 -6.26 -4.66 18.23
CA SER A 10 -6.13 -5.63 17.16
C SER A 10 -6.47 -4.83 15.93
N ILE A 11 -5.43 -4.30 15.27
CA ILE A 11 -5.58 -3.51 14.07
C ILE A 11 -6.34 -4.46 13.14
N PRO A 12 -7.55 -4.12 12.67
CA PRO A 12 -8.19 -4.91 11.63
C PRO A 12 -7.12 -5.15 10.57
N SER A 13 -7.01 -6.41 10.11
CA SER A 13 -6.02 -6.81 9.12
C SER A 13 -5.98 -5.71 8.06
N LEU A 14 -4.81 -5.21 7.62
CA LEU A 14 -4.75 -4.09 6.65
C LEU A 14 -5.79 -4.28 5.53
N GLU A 15 -5.85 -5.51 5.03
CA GLU A 15 -6.85 -6.06 4.11
C GLU A 15 -8.31 -5.70 4.42
N GLU A 16 -8.73 -5.83 5.67
CA GLU A 16 -10.09 -5.51 6.15
C GLU A 16 -10.36 -4.01 6.22
N SER A 17 -9.32 -3.20 6.38
CA SER A 17 -9.42 -1.73 6.42
C SER A 17 -9.38 -1.09 5.05
N LEU A 18 -8.80 -1.78 4.06
CA LEU A 18 -8.65 -1.27 2.72
C LEU A 18 -9.99 -1.25 1.96
N ARG A 19 -10.23 -0.18 1.21
CA ARG A 19 -11.44 -0.01 0.39
C ARG A 19 -11.06 0.30 -1.05
N LEU A 20 -11.78 -0.29 -2.00
CA LEU A 20 -11.58 -0.02 -3.42
C LEU A 20 -11.74 1.49 -3.68
N GLY A 21 -10.84 2.06 -4.48
CA GLY A 21 -10.79 3.49 -4.76
C GLY A 21 -10.11 4.33 -3.67
N GLN A 22 -9.68 3.74 -2.55
CA GLN A 22 -8.96 4.47 -1.50
C GLN A 22 -7.65 5.05 -2.02
N SER A 23 -7.36 6.29 -1.64
CA SER A 23 -6.14 6.99 -2.03
C SER A 23 -4.94 6.53 -1.22
N PHE A 24 -3.89 6.18 -1.94
CA PHE A 24 -2.56 5.86 -1.44
C PHE A 24 -1.60 6.96 -1.87
N HIS A 25 -0.78 7.44 -0.95
CA HIS A 25 0.42 8.17 -1.29
C HIS A 25 1.59 7.19 -1.36
N LEU A 26 2.15 6.99 -2.56
CA LEU A 26 3.28 6.08 -2.76
C LEU A 26 4.55 6.89 -2.99
N GLU A 27 5.63 6.49 -2.32
CA GLU A 27 6.97 7.03 -2.51
C GLU A 27 7.91 5.88 -2.95
N PHE A 28 8.42 5.96 -4.18
CA PHE A 28 9.31 4.97 -4.78
C PHE A 28 10.76 5.33 -4.46
N ASP A 29 11.49 4.40 -3.85
CA ASP A 29 12.90 4.59 -3.49
C ASP A 29 13.76 4.75 -4.76
N GLY A 30 14.56 5.80 -4.81
CA GLY A 30 15.37 6.15 -5.99
C GLY A 30 14.60 6.73 -7.19
N LEU A 31 13.26 6.81 -7.14
CA LEU A 31 12.41 7.25 -8.26
C LEU A 31 11.40 8.34 -7.82
N PRO A 32 11.87 9.52 -7.37
CA PRO A 32 11.01 10.55 -6.80
C PRO A 32 9.98 11.13 -7.79
N SER A 33 10.26 11.05 -9.10
CA SER A 33 9.32 11.49 -10.16
C SER A 33 8.04 10.65 -10.21
N LEU A 34 8.03 9.48 -9.58
CA LEU A 34 6.88 8.58 -9.51
C LEU A 34 6.12 8.74 -8.20
N ASN A 35 6.58 9.60 -7.29
CA ASN A 35 5.91 9.79 -6.02
C ASN A 35 4.60 10.54 -6.24
N GLY A 36 3.53 10.13 -5.55
CA GLY A 36 2.24 10.78 -5.72
C GLY A 36 1.06 9.99 -5.21
N GLY A 37 -0.13 10.45 -5.60
CA GLY A 37 -1.40 9.81 -5.30
C GLY A 37 -1.73 8.70 -6.28
N TYR A 38 -1.97 7.51 -5.74
CA TYR A 38 -2.42 6.30 -6.43
C TYR A 38 -3.74 5.86 -5.80
N HIS A 39 -4.52 5.03 -6.50
CA HIS A 39 -5.78 4.54 -5.95
C HIS A 39 -5.77 3.03 -5.87
N LEU A 40 -6.31 2.49 -4.78
CA LEU A 40 -6.51 1.06 -4.64
C LEU A 40 -7.44 0.56 -5.73
N TRP A 41 -6.94 -0.37 -6.53
CA TRP A 41 -7.75 -1.07 -7.51
C TRP A 41 -8.26 -2.40 -6.96
N GLY A 42 -7.47 -3.09 -6.15
CA GLY A 42 -7.84 -4.40 -5.65
C GLY A 42 -6.89 -4.92 -4.60
N ILE A 43 -7.27 -6.02 -3.98
CA ILE A 43 -6.45 -6.72 -2.98
C ILE A 43 -6.53 -8.20 -3.33
N CYS A 44 -5.36 -8.82 -3.44
CA CYS A 44 -5.21 -10.27 -3.42
C CYS A 44 -4.85 -10.65 -1.99
N PRO A 45 -5.76 -11.27 -1.23
CA PRO A 45 -5.55 -11.52 0.18
C PRO A 45 -4.26 -12.30 0.43
N SER A 46 -3.48 -11.87 1.43
CA SER A 46 -2.17 -12.45 1.80
C SER A 46 -1.11 -12.46 0.70
N GLN A 47 -1.36 -11.82 -0.46
CA GLN A 47 -0.45 -11.84 -1.61
C GLN A 47 -0.01 -10.43 -1.98
N SER A 48 -0.94 -9.59 -2.43
CA SER A 48 -0.59 -8.30 -3.02
C SER A 48 -1.70 -7.27 -2.96
N ILE A 49 -1.31 -6.01 -2.93
CA ILE A 49 -2.17 -4.84 -3.03
C ILE A 49 -2.05 -4.31 -4.47
N MET A 50 -3.16 -4.19 -5.18
CA MET A 50 -3.18 -3.69 -6.56
C MET A 50 -3.48 -2.20 -6.54
N VAL A 51 -2.56 -1.39 -7.09
CA VAL A 51 -2.70 0.07 -7.16
C VAL A 51 -2.74 0.53 -8.60
N SER A 52 -3.75 1.34 -8.93
CA SER A 52 -3.89 1.91 -10.27
C SER A 52 -2.82 2.97 -10.51
N ALA A 53 -2.12 2.84 -11.62
CA ALA A 53 -0.98 3.68 -12.00
C ALA A 53 -1.07 4.06 -13.50
N PRO A 54 -2.20 4.64 -13.98
CA PRO A 54 -2.43 4.86 -15.41
C PRO A 54 -1.41 5.81 -16.05
N GLN A 55 -0.87 6.75 -15.27
CA GLN A 55 0.12 7.74 -15.71
C GLN A 55 1.56 7.20 -15.71
N LEU A 56 1.77 6.00 -15.16
CA LEU A 56 3.10 5.44 -14.96
C LEU A 56 3.54 4.71 -16.22
N LYS A 57 4.77 4.98 -16.67
CA LYS A 57 5.44 4.13 -17.65
C LYS A 57 5.96 2.89 -16.92
N LEU A 58 5.35 1.74 -17.18
CA LEU A 58 5.78 0.47 -16.61
C LEU A 58 7.14 0.08 -17.22
N THR A 59 8.20 0.12 -16.42
CA THR A 59 9.54 -0.33 -16.77
C THR A 59 9.99 -1.39 -15.77
N ASP A 60 10.78 -2.37 -16.21
CA ASP A 60 11.26 -3.46 -15.36
C ASP A 60 12.10 -2.97 -14.17
N GLU A 61 12.65 -1.76 -14.25
CA GLU A 61 13.34 -1.07 -13.14
C GLU A 61 12.45 -0.89 -11.90
N LEU A 62 11.13 -0.87 -12.08
CA LEU A 62 10.19 -0.76 -10.97
C LEU A 62 10.10 -2.06 -10.17
N LEU A 63 10.38 -3.22 -10.76
CA LEU A 63 10.29 -4.51 -10.07
C LEU A 63 11.26 -4.54 -8.88
N ASN A 64 10.78 -5.05 -7.75
CA ASN A 64 11.51 -5.09 -6.47
C ASN A 64 11.88 -3.71 -5.90
N THR A 65 11.46 -2.61 -6.53
CA THR A 65 11.67 -1.27 -5.97
C THR A 65 10.93 -1.16 -4.65
N SER A 66 11.62 -0.66 -3.62
CA SER A 66 11.03 -0.36 -2.32
C SER A 66 10.06 0.81 -2.46
N VAL A 67 8.85 0.63 -1.94
CA VAL A 67 7.79 1.65 -1.94
C VAL A 67 7.36 1.90 -0.50
N LYS A 68 7.34 3.18 -0.09
CA LYS A 68 6.65 3.60 1.12
C LYS A 68 5.23 3.96 0.74
N ALA A 69 4.27 3.23 1.29
CA ALA A 69 2.86 3.49 1.09
C ALA A 69 2.31 4.18 2.34
N ARG A 70 1.61 5.28 2.14
CA ARG A 70 0.84 5.97 3.19
C ARG A 70 -0.60 6.05 2.75
N LEU A 71 -1.52 5.77 3.64
CA LEU A 71 -2.94 5.93 3.39
C LEU A 71 -3.61 6.52 4.62
N PHE A 72 -4.74 7.16 4.39
CA PHE A 72 -5.64 7.57 5.46
C PHE A 72 -6.81 6.58 5.52
N ILE A 73 -7.01 5.98 6.70
CA ILE A 73 -8.11 5.05 6.95
C ILE A 73 -9.21 5.84 7.67
N GLU A 74 -10.21 6.28 6.91
CA GLU A 74 -11.31 7.10 7.42
C GLU A 74 -12.04 6.43 8.60
N GLN A 75 -12.18 5.09 8.58
CA GLN A 75 -12.87 4.35 9.63
C GLN A 75 -12.16 4.39 10.99
N LEU A 76 -10.84 4.59 10.97
CA LEU A 76 -10.01 4.65 12.17
C LEU A 76 -9.63 6.09 12.53
N ASP A 77 -10.04 7.07 11.71
CA ASP A 77 -9.53 8.45 11.74
C ASP A 77 -8.00 8.51 11.88
N ASN A 78 -7.31 7.58 11.19
CA ASN A 78 -5.89 7.35 11.38
C ASN A 78 -5.15 7.22 10.07
N ALA A 79 -3.89 7.67 10.06
CA ALA A 79 -2.97 7.42 8.97
C ALA A 79 -2.22 6.11 9.19
N CYS A 80 -2.08 5.32 8.15
CA CYS A 80 -1.24 4.13 8.16
C CYS A 80 -0.09 4.32 7.20
N ALA A 81 1.11 3.96 7.64
CA ALA A 81 2.29 3.90 6.79
C ALA A 81 2.90 2.51 6.84
N PHE A 82 3.28 1.99 5.68
CA PHE A 82 4.02 0.74 5.60
C PHE A 82 5.02 0.78 4.46
N ARG A 83 6.04 -0.06 4.58
CA ARG A 83 7.03 -0.27 3.53
C ARG A 83 6.74 -1.60 2.84
N THR A 84 6.74 -1.56 1.52
CA THR A 84 6.54 -2.73 0.67
C THR A 84 7.46 -2.65 -0.55
N THR A 85 7.36 -3.60 -1.47
CA THR A 85 8.09 -3.65 -2.73
C THR A 85 7.12 -3.90 -3.88
N VAL A 86 7.47 -3.43 -5.07
CA VAL A 86 6.72 -3.76 -6.29
C VAL A 86 6.97 -5.23 -6.65
N ALA A 87 5.90 -6.01 -6.64
CA ALA A 87 5.89 -7.43 -6.95
C ALA A 87 5.73 -7.72 -8.44
N ASN A 88 4.84 -6.95 -9.10
CA ASN A 88 4.52 -7.16 -10.51
C ASN A 88 4.02 -5.87 -11.18
N LEU A 89 4.18 -5.81 -12.50
CA LEU A 89 3.76 -4.72 -13.36
C LEU A 89 2.70 -5.24 -14.33
N CYS A 90 1.57 -4.56 -14.45
CA CYS A 90 0.48 -5.00 -15.31
C CYS A 90 -0.05 -3.85 -16.16
N SER A 91 -0.17 -4.07 -17.47
CA SER A 91 -0.55 -3.04 -18.45
C SER A 91 -2.00 -3.17 -18.97
N MET A 92 -2.71 -4.23 -18.60
CA MET A 92 -4.09 -4.48 -19.06
C MET A 92 -5.02 -4.81 -17.88
N PRO A 93 -6.21 -4.19 -17.79
CA PRO A 93 -6.85 -3.33 -18.81
C PRO A 93 -6.39 -1.87 -18.80
N SER A 94 -5.62 -1.46 -17.80
CA SER A 94 -4.90 -0.17 -17.71
C SER A 94 -3.62 -0.43 -16.90
N ASN A 95 -2.71 0.54 -16.78
CA ASN A 95 -1.49 0.35 -16.00
C ASN A 95 -1.80 0.26 -14.49
N TYR A 96 -1.34 -0.80 -13.85
CA TYR A 96 -1.36 -0.98 -12.41
C TYR A 96 -0.17 -1.78 -11.92
N LEU A 97 0.06 -1.68 -10.61
CA LEU A 97 1.16 -2.33 -9.92
C LEU A 97 0.60 -3.28 -8.88
N HIS A 98 1.27 -4.41 -8.71
CA HIS A 98 1.13 -5.23 -7.52
C HIS A 98 2.21 -4.81 -6.54
N LEU A 99 1.81 -4.39 -5.35
CA LEU A 99 2.68 -4.21 -4.21
C LEU A 99 2.59 -5.46 -3.34
N ASN A 100 3.69 -5.92 -2.78
CA ASN A 100 3.65 -7.02 -1.81
C ASN A 100 2.78 -6.63 -0.61
N MET A 101 2.07 -7.60 -0.05
CA MET A 101 1.39 -7.37 1.22
C MET A 101 2.45 -7.08 2.31
N PRO A 102 2.37 -5.95 3.05
CA PRO A 102 3.34 -5.64 4.08
C PRO A 102 3.23 -6.63 5.25
N THR A 103 4.36 -7.11 5.75
CA THR A 103 4.43 -7.99 6.93
C THR A 103 4.32 -7.22 8.25
N SER A 104 4.42 -5.89 8.22
CA SER A 104 4.32 -5.02 9.39
C SER A 104 3.80 -3.65 9.00
N ILE A 105 2.92 -3.10 9.82
CA ILE A 105 2.31 -1.78 9.64
C ILE A 105 2.82 -0.89 10.78
N VAL A 106 3.13 0.36 10.46
CA VAL A 106 3.41 1.39 11.47
C VAL A 106 2.25 2.37 11.44
N THR A 107 1.51 2.42 12.55
CA THR A 107 0.43 3.39 12.83
C THR A 107 0.94 4.49 13.73
#